data_AF-A0A2V9TCF8-F1
#
_entry.id   AF-A0A2V9TCF8-F1
#
_cell.length_a   1.000
_cell.length_b   1.000
_cell.length_c   1.000
_cell.angle_alpha   90.00
_cell.angle_beta   90.00
_cell.angle_gamma   90.00
#
_symmetry.space_group_name_H-M   'P 1'
#
loop_
_entity.id
_entity.type
_entity.pdbx_description
1 polymer ?
#
loop_
_entity_poly.entity_id
_entity_poly.type
_entity_poly.pdbx_seq_one_letter_code
_entity_poly.pdbx_strand_id
1 'polypeptide(L)'
;LHEGTDPKYGARHLKRAIERHVVFQLANLVATSQVKLGDFVRIDLSPEGRLTFVKEAENAMVPMLLERYGAAAGASAVARATRTVASRRELGATGTLDGK
;
A
#
# COMPACT_ATOMS: atom_id res chain seq x y z
N LEU A 1 -6.93 -15.11 -9.15
CA LEU A 1 -6.95 -14.69 -7.73
C LEU A 1 -7.46 -13.25 -7.71
N HIS A 2 -8.76 -13.06 -7.45
CA HIS A 2 -9.44 -11.77 -7.46
C HIS A 2 -9.83 -11.50 -6.00
N GLU A 3 -9.00 -10.74 -5.31
CA GLU A 3 -8.77 -10.93 -3.87
C GLU A 3 -9.77 -10.22 -2.97
N GLY A 4 -10.20 -10.91 -1.91
CA GLY A 4 -10.90 -10.32 -0.77
C GLY A 4 -11.94 -11.27 -0.17
N THR A 5 -12.80 -11.84 -1.00
CA THR A 5 -13.87 -12.74 -0.55
C THR A 5 -14.25 -13.72 -1.67
N ASP A 6 -14.43 -14.99 -1.31
CA ASP A 6 -14.96 -16.01 -2.21
C ASP A 6 -16.35 -16.41 -1.72
N PRO A 7 -17.37 -16.54 -2.59
CA PRO A 7 -18.73 -16.90 -2.16
C PRO A 7 -18.82 -18.23 -1.40
N LYS A 8 -17.92 -19.17 -1.68
CA LYS A 8 -17.85 -20.51 -1.07
C LYS A 8 -16.92 -20.56 0.14
N TYR A 9 -15.84 -19.77 0.15
CA TYR A 9 -14.80 -19.84 1.19
C TYR A 9 -14.68 -18.59 2.07
N GLY A 10 -15.52 -17.58 1.84
CA GLY A 10 -15.54 -16.32 2.59
C GLY A 10 -14.22 -15.56 2.52
N ALA A 11 -13.90 -14.84 3.59
CA ALA A 11 -12.67 -14.04 3.74
C ALA A 11 -11.40 -14.89 3.97
N ARG A 12 -11.46 -16.22 3.84
CA ARG A 12 -10.29 -17.09 3.98
C ARG A 12 -9.17 -16.70 3.01
N HIS A 13 -9.53 -16.25 1.81
CA HIS A 13 -8.59 -15.74 0.83
C HIS A 13 -7.89 -14.47 1.31
N LEU A 14 -8.61 -13.55 1.94
CA LEU A 14 -8.04 -12.35 2.55
C LEU A 14 -7.05 -12.72 3.65
N LYS A 15 -7.42 -13.63 4.56
CA LYS A 15 -6.51 -14.12 5.61
C LYS A 15 -5.21 -14.66 5.02
N ARG A 16 -5.30 -15.50 3.98
CA ARG A 16 -4.13 -16.06 3.28
C ARG A 16 -3.29 -14.99 2.58
N ALA A 17 -3.92 -13.98 1.99
CA ALA A 17 -3.21 -12.87 1.35
C ALA A 17 -2.44 -12.03 2.39
N ILE A 18 -3.06 -11.72 3.53
CA ILE A 18 -2.41 -11.01 4.65
C ILE A 18 -1.23 -11.85 5.18
N GLU A 19 -1.44 -13.14 5.44
CA GLU A 19 -0.37 -14.04 5.88
C GLU A 19 0.80 -14.04 4.89
N ARG A 20 0.50 -14.17 3.59
CA ARG A 20 1.52 -14.27 2.55
C ARG A 20 2.32 -12.98 2.37
N HIS A 21 1.63 -11.85 2.25
CA HIS A 21 2.24 -10.61 1.80
C HIS A 21 2.65 -9.68 2.94
N VAL A 22 1.99 -9.76 4.10
CA VAL A 22 2.27 -8.90 5.26
C VAL A 22 3.04 -9.67 6.31
N VAL A 23 2.50 -10.80 6.79
CA VAL A 23 3.06 -11.49 7.96
C VAL A 23 4.44 -12.05 7.67
N PHE A 24 4.63 -12.79 6.57
CA PHE A 24 5.95 -13.36 6.27
C PHE A 24 7.02 -12.29 6.00
N GLN A 25 6.67 -11.20 5.33
CA GLN A 25 7.62 -10.12 5.05
C GLN A 25 8.05 -9.39 6.33
N LEU A 26 7.10 -9.08 7.23
CA LEU A 26 7.42 -8.51 8.54
C LEU A 26 8.26 -9.45 9.40
N ALA A 27 7.93 -10.75 9.42
CA ALA A 27 8.69 -11.73 10.16
C ALA A 27 10.15 -11.78 9.70
N ASN A 28 10.40 -11.68 8.40
CA ASN A 28 11.75 -11.61 7.87
C ASN A 28 12.49 -10.35 8.35
N LEU A 29 11.85 -9.17 8.32
CA LEU A 29 12.44 -7.91 8.79
C LEU A 29 12.76 -7.93 10.30
N VAL A 30 11.94 -8.62 11.09
CA VAL A 30 12.19 -8.83 12.52
C VAL A 30 13.34 -9.83 12.72
N ALA A 31 13.35 -10.94 11.98
CA ALA A 31 14.40 -11.95 12.07
C ALA A 31 15.79 -11.40 11.70
N THR A 32 15.85 -10.48 10.73
CA THR A 32 17.09 -9.77 10.35
C THR A 32 17.41 -8.58 11.27
N SER A 33 16.63 -8.37 12.35
CA SER A 33 16.78 -7.25 13.29
C SER A 33 16.68 -5.85 12.66
N GLN A 34 16.11 -5.74 11.44
CA GLN A 34 15.89 -4.45 10.77
C GLN A 34 14.73 -3.67 11.38
N VAL A 35 13.75 -4.39 11.94
CA VAL A 35 12.60 -3.88 12.67
C VAL A 35 12.58 -4.48 14.08
N LYS A 36 12.38 -3.64 15.08
CA LYS A 36 12.30 -4.02 16.50
C LYS A 36 10.96 -3.63 17.11
N LEU A 37 10.70 -4.15 18.30
CA LEU A 37 9.53 -3.75 19.07
C LEU A 37 9.57 -2.24 19.33
N GLY A 38 8.45 -1.57 19.07
CA GLY A 38 8.33 -0.12 19.22
C GLY A 38 8.64 0.67 17.94
N ASP A 39 9.13 0.03 16.87
CA ASP A 39 9.34 0.73 15.59
C ASP A 39 8.02 0.97 14.85
N PHE A 40 7.95 2.08 14.12
CA PHE A 40 6.85 2.37 13.21
C PHE A 40 7.22 1.99 11.78
N VAL A 41 6.45 1.06 11.23
CA VAL A 41 6.62 0.58 9.85
C VAL A 41 5.41 0.98 9.03
N ARG A 42 5.64 1.81 8.00
CA ARG A 42 4.65 2.13 6.97
C ARG A 42 4.66 1.04 5.91
N ILE A 43 3.47 0.57 5.54
CA ILE A 43 3.26 -0.41 4.47
C ILE A 43 2.49 0.29 3.35
N ASP A 44 3.06 0.30 2.15
CA ASP A 44 2.42 0.85 0.95
C ASP A 44 2.35 -0.19 -0.16
N LEU A 45 1.51 0.05 -1.16
CA LEU A 45 1.47 -0.73 -2.39
C LEU A 45 2.29 -0.01 -3.47
N SER A 46 3.29 -0.70 -4.02
CA SER A 46 4.08 -0.19 -5.13
C SER A 46 3.29 -0.22 -6.44
N PRO A 47 3.69 0.56 -7.46
CA PRO A 47 3.06 0.51 -8.79
C PRO A 47 3.07 -0.89 -9.43
N GLU A 48 4.02 -1.73 -9.04
CA GLU A 48 4.16 -3.12 -9.49
C GLU A 48 3.27 -4.10 -8.72
N GLY A 49 2.40 -3.61 -7.82
CA GLY A 49 1.45 -4.42 -7.07
C GLY A 49 2.07 -5.20 -5.91
N ARG A 50 3.25 -4.78 -5.42
CA ARG A 50 3.92 -5.42 -4.26
C ARG A 50 3.85 -4.53 -3.04
N LEU A 51 3.78 -5.13 -1.86
CA LEU A 51 3.85 -4.39 -0.61
C LEU A 51 5.29 -3.95 -0.33
N THR A 52 5.47 -2.68 -0.03
CA THR A 52 6.74 -2.07 0.38
C THR A 52 6.69 -1.68 1.85
N PHE A 53 7.75 -1.98 2.59
CA PHE A 53 7.85 -1.75 4.03
C PHE A 53 8.93 -0.70 4.30
N VAL A 54 8.56 0.40 4.95
CA VAL A 54 9.47 1.51 5.28
C VAL A 54 9.41 1.76 6.78
N LYS A 55 10.56 1.67 7.46
CA LYS A 55 10.67 2.08 8.86
C LYS A 55 10.77 3.61 8.92
N GLU A 56 9.76 4.28 9.44
CA GLU A 56 9.70 5.75 9.50
C GLU A 56 10.21 6.31 10.83
N ALA A 57 10.11 5.51 11.90
CA ALA A 57 10.57 5.92 13.23
C ALA A 57 11.03 4.69 14.04
N GLU A 58 12.10 4.87 14.79
CA GLU A 58 12.56 3.89 15.76
C GLU A 58 11.96 4.20 17.13
N ASN A 59 11.57 3.16 17.86
CA ASN A 59 11.16 3.28 19.27
C ASN A 59 10.03 4.32 19.53
N ALA A 60 9.13 4.45 18.57
CA ALA A 60 8.11 5.48 18.56
C ALA A 60 7.06 5.22 19.64
N MET A 61 6.96 6.13 20.61
CA MET A 61 5.93 6.10 21.64
C MET A 61 4.54 6.12 21.00
N VAL A 62 3.72 5.11 21.31
CA VAL A 62 2.36 4.91 20.79
C VAL A 62 1.49 6.20 20.82
N PRO A 63 1.54 7.06 21.86
CA PRO A 63 0.77 8.32 21.88
C PRO A 63 1.13 9.30 20.74
N MET A 64 2.41 9.47 20.40
CA MET A 64 2.83 10.38 19.33
C MET A 64 2.43 9.89 17.93
N LEU A 65 2.38 8.57 17.75
CA LEU A 65 1.93 7.95 16.50
C LEU A 65 0.45 8.16 16.26
N LEU A 66 -0.38 8.05 17.30
CA LEU A 66 -1.81 8.25 17.17
C LEU A 66 -2.14 9.70 16.82
N GLU A 67 -1.37 10.66 17.36
CA GLU A 67 -1.50 12.07 16.99
C GLU A 67 -1.07 12.34 15.54
N ARG A 68 0.09 11.80 15.12
CA ARG A 68 0.64 12.02 13.76
C ARG A 68 -0.14 11.28 12.66
N TYR A 69 -0.57 10.06 12.93
CA TYR A 69 -1.20 9.19 11.94
C TYR A 69 -2.70 8.98 12.14
N GLY A 70 -3.27 9.30 13.30
CA GLY A 70 -4.72 9.28 13.50
C GLY A 70 -5.45 10.30 12.61
N ALA A 71 -4.83 11.46 12.37
CA ALA A 71 -5.31 12.42 11.37
C ALA A 71 -4.99 11.99 9.91
N ALA A 72 -3.85 11.34 9.69
CA ALA A 72 -3.39 10.92 8.35
C ALA A 72 -4.07 9.65 7.81
N ALA A 73 -4.60 8.79 8.68
CA ALA A 73 -5.38 7.60 8.31
C ALA A 73 -6.64 7.97 7.51
N GLY A 74 -7.19 9.18 7.73
CA GLY A 74 -8.27 9.74 6.91
C GLY A 74 -7.81 10.50 5.66
N ALA A 75 -6.60 11.06 5.66
CA ALA A 75 -6.19 12.05 4.65
C ALA A 75 -5.23 11.53 3.56
N SER A 76 -4.38 10.52 3.84
CA SER A 76 -3.30 10.16 2.91
C SER A 76 -3.73 9.23 1.76
N ALA A 77 -4.79 8.43 1.96
CA ALA A 77 -5.34 7.57 0.92
C ALA A 77 -6.02 8.37 -0.21
N VAL A 78 -6.65 9.51 0.12
CA VAL A 78 -7.41 10.32 -0.84
C VAL A 78 -6.51 11.21 -1.70
N ALA A 79 -5.40 11.73 -1.14
CA ALA A 79 -4.53 12.68 -1.83
C ALA A 79 -3.63 12.05 -2.92
N ARG A 80 -3.45 10.73 -2.93
CA ARG A 80 -2.69 10.02 -4.00
C ARG A 80 -3.59 9.38 -5.06
N ALA A 81 -4.83 9.02 -4.74
CA ALA A 81 -5.80 8.51 -5.70
C ALA A 81 -6.22 9.56 -6.75
N THR A 82 -6.13 10.86 -6.43
CA THR A 82 -6.43 11.94 -7.39
C THR A 82 -5.32 12.20 -8.41
N ARG A 83 -4.07 11.78 -8.14
CA ARG A 83 -2.94 12.00 -9.06
C ARG A 83 -2.90 10.99 -10.20
N THR A 84 -3.36 9.76 -9.97
CA THR A 84 -3.41 8.72 -11.02
C THR A 84 -4.54 8.93 -12.02
N VAL A 85 -5.60 9.64 -11.64
CA VAL A 85 -6.71 9.97 -12.57
C VAL A 85 -6.35 11.17 -13.46
N ALA A 86 -5.60 12.15 -12.94
CA ALA A 86 -5.21 13.35 -13.70
C ALA A 86 -4.21 13.05 -14.83
N SER A 87 -3.33 12.06 -14.67
CA SER A 87 -2.27 11.77 -15.66
C SER A 87 -2.74 10.98 -16.89
N ARG A 88 -4.00 10.54 -16.97
CA ARG A 88 -4.51 9.73 -18.09
C ARG A 88 -5.08 10.55 -19.26
N ARG A 89 -5.25 11.87 -19.12
CA ARG A 89 -5.89 12.69 -20.17
C ARG A 89 -4.95 13.30 -21.22
N GLU A 90 -3.64 13.14 -21.12
CA GLU A 90 -2.71 13.89 -21.99
C GLU A 90 -1.71 13.05 -22.79
N LEU A 91 -2.17 11.96 -23.43
CA LEU A 91 -1.39 11.29 -24.48
C LEU A 91 -2.32 10.77 -25.58
N GLY A 92 -2.39 11.50 -26.70
CA GLY A 92 -2.87 10.96 -27.97
C GLY A 92 -3.83 11.82 -28.79
N ALA A 93 -3.54 13.09 -29.03
CA ALA A 93 -4.19 13.87 -30.09
C ALA A 93 -3.14 14.58 -30.95
N THR A 94 -2.72 13.95 -32.04
CA THR A 94 -2.20 14.62 -33.26
C THR A 94 -2.52 13.73 -34.46
N GLY A 95 -3.37 14.22 -35.37
CA GLY A 95 -3.80 13.52 -36.59
C GLY A 95 -2.89 13.77 -37.79
N THR A 96 -3.40 13.38 -38.97
CA THR A 96 -3.07 13.68 -40.39
C THR A 96 -3.04 12.38 -41.20
N LEU A 97 -3.57 12.19 -42.42
CA LEU A 97 -4.29 13.02 -43.41
C LEU A 97 -5.03 12.08 -44.40
N ASP A 98 -5.98 12.67 -45.12
CA ASP A 98 -6.85 12.12 -46.16
C ASP A 98 -6.20 11.23 -47.23
N GLY A 99 -6.97 10.23 -47.69
CA GLY A 99 -6.75 9.49 -48.92
C GLY A 99 -7.88 9.77 -49.92
N LYS A 100 -7.52 10.39 -51.04
CA LYS A 100 -8.17 10.21 -52.35
C LYS A 100 -7.10 10.24 -53.43
#